data_AF-A0AA40CL73-F1
#
_entry.id   AF-A0AA40CL73-F1
#
_cell.length_a   1.000
_cell.length_b   1.000
_cell.length_c   1.000
_cell.angle_alpha   90.00
_cell.angle_beta   90.00
_cell.angle_gamma   90.00
#
_symmetry.space_group_name_H-M   'P 1'
#
loop_
_entity.id
_entity.type
_entity.pdbx_description
1 polymer ?
#
loop_
_entity_poly.entity_id
_entity_poly.type
_entity_poly.pdbx_seq_one_letter_code
_entity_poly.pdbx_strand_id
1 'polypeptide(L)'
;MTDRPTKRYNLRPRVSTEVGIARDGPRGLQPFRFADLPAEIRNEIYKLTLTTDEQVHLTLCQRKSRSTVVLDRDYALGLNPKFLLVNKAIYFEGRPILYENKFYFAGPNTLFTFLSSLSPTFKSWIRDITFDFENPPFWNARKDFEYEYLHYLRPAFTALIGTTNLKHLHLHFDAESYEPYTGEEADSCTEEEADSDMEEEDDSDMEYKEDFPSKFYEDAYLWLEELVRQKGSKEEAVKMIDISLRPEEGSIITGTDSRSTSILHERLVEYLS
;
A
#
# COMPACT_ATOMS: atom_id res chain seq x y z
N MET A 1 -20.54 3.31 45.57
CA MET A 1 -19.20 2.73 45.80
C MET A 1 -19.36 1.24 46.05
N THR A 2 -19.23 0.41 45.03
CA THR A 2 -19.13 -1.05 45.20
C THR A 2 -18.15 -1.59 44.17
N ASP A 3 -16.89 -1.72 44.60
CA ASP A 3 -15.82 -2.40 43.88
C ASP A 3 -16.17 -3.87 43.67
N ARG A 4 -16.20 -4.31 42.41
CA ARG A 4 -16.27 -5.73 42.07
C ARG A 4 -14.88 -6.22 41.65
N PRO A 5 -14.28 -7.20 42.35
CA PRO A 5 -12.99 -7.74 41.97
C PRO A 5 -13.15 -8.62 40.73
N THR A 6 -12.60 -8.18 39.60
CA THR A 6 -12.51 -8.99 38.38
C THR A 6 -11.37 -10.01 38.55
N LYS A 7 -11.74 -11.25 38.93
CA LYS A 7 -10.85 -12.41 38.87
C LYS A 7 -10.44 -12.64 37.41
N ARG A 8 -9.22 -12.24 37.05
CA ARG A 8 -8.60 -12.60 35.77
C ARG A 8 -8.22 -14.08 35.81
N TYR A 9 -9.06 -14.93 35.23
CA TYR A 9 -8.71 -16.32 34.98
C TYR A 9 -7.68 -16.38 33.85
N ASN A 10 -6.44 -16.72 34.19
CA ASN A 10 -5.41 -17.09 33.23
C ASN A 10 -5.74 -18.46 32.62
N LEU A 11 -6.75 -18.51 31.75
CA LEU A 11 -7.04 -19.65 30.88
C LEU A 11 -6.10 -19.58 29.68
N ARG A 12 -4.80 -19.75 29.88
CA ARG A 12 -3.98 -20.31 28.82
C ARG A 12 -4.20 -21.82 28.90
N PRO A 13 -4.79 -22.47 27.89
CA PRO A 13 -4.75 -23.91 27.82
C PRO A 13 -3.29 -24.32 27.91
N ARG A 14 -2.93 -25.06 28.96
CA ARG A 14 -1.75 -25.92 28.88
C ARG A 14 -2.10 -26.91 27.79
N VAL A 15 -1.72 -26.60 26.56
CA VAL A 15 -1.57 -27.61 25.52
C VAL A 15 -0.43 -28.47 26.04
N SER A 16 -0.79 -29.50 26.80
CA SER A 16 0.08 -30.62 27.11
C SER A 16 0.45 -31.22 25.76
N THR A 17 1.61 -30.85 25.25
CA THR A 17 2.27 -31.39 24.06
C THR A 17 2.74 -32.83 24.30
N GLU A 18 1.91 -33.64 24.96
CA GLU A 18 2.02 -35.09 25.03
C GLU A 18 1.06 -35.69 24.01
N VAL A 19 1.06 -35.15 22.78
CA VAL A 19 0.64 -35.96 21.64
C VAL A 19 1.77 -36.94 21.46
N GLY A 20 1.60 -38.13 22.02
CA GLY A 20 2.41 -39.31 21.75
C GLY A 20 2.29 -39.66 20.27
N ILE A 21 2.98 -38.90 19.42
CA ILE A 21 3.29 -39.32 18.07
C ILE A 21 4.15 -40.55 18.25
N ALA A 22 3.55 -41.73 18.05
CA ALA A 22 4.23 -43.00 18.05
C ALA A 22 5.44 -42.89 17.12
N ARG A 23 6.64 -42.80 17.71
CA ARG A 23 7.92 -42.72 17.02
C ARG A 23 8.34 -44.10 16.50
N ASP A 24 7.47 -44.74 15.73
CA ASP A 24 7.81 -45.95 14.98
C ASP A 24 8.49 -45.62 13.64
N GLY A 25 9.08 -44.42 13.53
CA GLY A 25 10.12 -44.16 12.54
C GLY A 25 11.40 -44.93 12.89
N PRO A 26 12.25 -45.25 11.91
CA PRO A 26 13.48 -46.00 12.12
C PRO A 26 14.28 -45.38 13.29
N ARG A 27 14.45 -46.17 14.35
CA ARG A 27 15.10 -45.73 15.59
C ARG A 27 16.54 -45.32 15.27
N GLY A 28 16.82 -44.02 15.23
CA GLY A 28 18.21 -43.52 15.15
C GLY A 28 18.45 -42.27 14.32
N LEU A 29 17.54 -41.83 13.45
CA LEU A 29 17.76 -40.59 12.70
C LEU A 29 17.41 -39.38 13.57
N GLN A 30 18.44 -38.65 14.00
CA GLN A 30 18.28 -37.35 14.66
C GLN A 30 17.56 -36.38 13.71
N PRO A 31 16.56 -35.61 14.18
CA PRO A 31 15.94 -34.58 13.37
C PRO A 31 16.99 -33.61 12.83
N PHE A 32 16.93 -33.34 11.54
CA PHE A 32 17.78 -32.37 10.88
C PHE A 32 17.56 -30.96 11.48
N ARG A 33 18.64 -30.31 11.89
CA ARG A 33 18.59 -28.95 12.45
C ARG A 33 18.95 -27.95 11.36
N PHE A 34 18.04 -27.05 11.05
CA PHE A 34 18.27 -25.99 10.07
C PHE A 34 19.50 -25.12 10.39
N ALA A 35 19.80 -24.90 11.67
CA ALA A 35 20.96 -24.12 12.11
C ALA A 35 22.31 -24.80 11.82
N ASP A 36 22.32 -26.12 11.59
CA ASP A 36 23.54 -26.88 11.29
C ASP A 36 23.91 -26.79 9.79
N LEU A 37 23.05 -26.17 8.96
CA LEU A 37 23.36 -25.88 7.56
C LEU A 37 24.44 -24.81 7.43
N PRO A 38 25.34 -24.91 6.43
CA PRO A 38 26.18 -23.79 6.01
C PRO A 38 25.33 -22.56 5.65
N ALA A 39 25.88 -21.36 5.87
CA ALA A 39 25.15 -20.11 5.67
C ALA A 39 24.69 -19.94 4.21
N GLU A 40 25.48 -20.43 3.26
CA GLU A 40 25.18 -20.43 1.83
C GLU A 40 23.89 -21.20 1.53
N ILE A 41 23.76 -22.40 2.11
CA ILE A 41 22.56 -23.22 1.92
C ILE A 41 21.35 -22.58 2.60
N ARG A 42 21.51 -21.96 3.78
CA ARG A 42 20.43 -21.21 4.43
C ARG A 42 19.97 -20.04 3.56
N ASN A 43 20.90 -19.29 2.97
CA ASN A 43 20.60 -18.18 2.07
C ASN A 43 19.84 -18.61 0.82
N GLU A 44 20.22 -19.74 0.21
CA GLU A 44 19.47 -20.29 -0.92
C GLU A 44 18.04 -20.71 -0.51
N ILE A 45 17.87 -21.30 0.67
CA ILE A 45 16.54 -21.60 1.21
C ILE A 45 15.74 -20.32 1.46
N TYR A 46 16.36 -19.26 1.99
CA TYR A 46 15.68 -17.97 2.16
C TYR A 46 15.24 -17.39 0.83
N LYS A 47 16.09 -17.38 -0.20
CA LYS A 47 15.70 -16.91 -1.54
C LYS A 47 14.50 -17.70 -2.08
N LEU A 48 14.58 -19.03 -2.06
CA LEU A 48 13.51 -19.89 -2.54
C LEU A 48 12.17 -19.73 -1.79
N THR A 49 12.19 -19.26 -0.54
CA THR A 49 10.98 -19.19 0.31
C THR A 49 10.48 -17.78 0.59
N LEU A 50 11.35 -16.77 0.46
CA LEU A 50 11.09 -15.38 0.83
C LEU A 50 11.26 -14.41 -0.32
N THR A 51 11.59 -14.86 -1.53
CA THR A 51 11.59 -14.03 -2.73
C THR A 51 10.59 -14.54 -3.76
N THR A 52 10.05 -13.62 -4.55
CA THR A 52 9.23 -13.88 -5.73
C THR A 52 9.62 -12.90 -6.83
N ASP A 53 9.49 -13.33 -8.08
CA ASP A 53 9.70 -12.46 -9.25
C ASP A 53 8.47 -11.56 -9.49
N GLU A 54 7.32 -11.93 -8.94
CA GLU A 54 6.06 -11.18 -9.01
C GLU A 54 5.98 -10.11 -7.90
N GLN A 55 5.04 -9.19 -8.04
CA GLN A 55 4.79 -8.22 -6.97
C GLN A 55 4.08 -8.90 -5.79
N VAL A 56 4.43 -8.52 -4.57
CA VAL A 56 3.79 -9.00 -3.35
C VAL A 56 2.56 -8.13 -3.10
N HIS A 57 1.38 -8.62 -3.51
CA HIS A 57 0.12 -7.90 -3.34
C HIS A 57 -0.32 -7.93 -1.87
N LEU A 58 -0.42 -6.74 -1.28
CA LEU A 58 -0.87 -6.53 0.08
C LEU A 58 -2.22 -5.82 0.08
N THR A 59 -3.14 -6.33 0.89
CA THR A 59 -4.50 -5.79 1.06
C THR A 59 -4.83 -5.58 2.53
N LEU A 60 -5.72 -4.64 2.80
CA LEU A 60 -6.22 -4.39 4.14
C LEU A 60 -7.38 -5.33 4.47
N CYS A 61 -7.21 -6.16 5.49
CA CYS A 61 -8.30 -6.95 6.07
C CYS A 61 -8.78 -6.28 7.36
N GLN A 62 -10.02 -5.80 7.37
CA GLN A 62 -10.68 -5.32 8.59
C GLN A 62 -11.33 -6.48 9.33
N ARG A 63 -11.00 -6.63 10.63
CA ARG A 63 -11.63 -7.61 11.52
C ARG A 63 -12.06 -6.95 12.81
N LYS A 64 -13.39 -6.86 13.02
CA LYS A 64 -14.03 -6.18 14.16
C LYS A 64 -13.61 -4.71 14.24
N SER A 65 -12.60 -4.41 15.05
CA SER A 65 -12.12 -3.05 15.35
C SER A 65 -10.63 -2.90 15.03
N ARG A 66 -10.04 -3.81 14.25
CA ARG A 66 -8.63 -3.79 13.89
C ARG A 66 -8.47 -4.03 12.41
N SER A 67 -7.70 -3.17 11.77
CA SER A 67 -7.22 -3.33 10.40
C SER A 67 -5.87 -4.03 10.43
N THR A 68 -5.70 -5.06 9.61
CA THR A 68 -4.45 -5.80 9.48
C THR A 68 -4.12 -5.97 8.01
N VAL A 69 -2.86 -5.71 7.65
CA VAL A 69 -2.38 -5.96 6.30
C VAL A 69 -2.14 -7.45 6.13
N VAL A 70 -2.68 -8.03 5.05
CA VAL A 70 -2.56 -9.43 4.71
C VAL A 70 -2.02 -9.58 3.30
N LEU A 71 -1.35 -10.71 3.05
CA LEU A 71 -0.98 -11.10 1.69
C LEU A 71 -2.25 -11.51 0.94
N ASP A 72 -2.40 -10.98 -0.28
CA ASP A 72 -3.48 -11.41 -1.16
C ASP A 72 -3.29 -12.89 -1.52
N ARG A 73 -4.37 -13.68 -1.44
CA ARG A 73 -4.31 -15.13 -1.66
C ARG A 73 -4.07 -15.47 -3.11
N ASP A 74 -4.56 -14.64 -4.02
CA ASP A 74 -4.52 -14.92 -5.45
C ASP A 74 -3.10 -14.70 -6.02
N TYR A 75 -2.27 -13.95 -5.28
CA TYR A 75 -0.90 -13.56 -5.67
C TYR A 75 0.19 -14.15 -4.73
N ALA A 76 -0.17 -15.13 -3.89
CA ALA A 76 0.73 -15.70 -2.88
C ALA A 76 1.65 -16.82 -3.42
N LEU A 77 1.86 -16.93 -4.73
CA LEU A 77 2.54 -18.09 -5.31
C LEU A 77 4.03 -18.11 -4.91
N GLY A 78 4.41 -19.12 -4.12
CA GLY A 78 5.81 -19.38 -3.72
C GLY A 78 6.29 -18.63 -2.48
N LEU A 79 5.71 -17.48 -2.13
CA LEU A 79 6.13 -16.72 -0.96
C LEU A 79 5.62 -17.33 0.34
N ASN A 80 6.52 -17.67 1.27
CA ASN A 80 6.17 -18.24 2.57
C ASN A 80 6.75 -17.43 3.74
N PRO A 81 6.18 -16.25 4.07
CA PRO A 81 6.67 -15.42 5.17
C PRO A 81 6.55 -16.09 6.54
N LYS A 82 5.70 -17.11 6.68
CA LYS A 82 5.56 -17.89 7.93
C LYS A 82 6.85 -18.63 8.28
N PHE A 83 7.74 -18.84 7.31
CA PHE A 83 9.08 -19.39 7.56
C PHE A 83 9.87 -18.54 8.57
N LEU A 84 9.68 -17.22 8.56
CA LEU A 84 10.32 -16.30 9.52
C LEU A 84 9.86 -16.53 10.97
N LEU A 85 8.75 -17.24 11.20
CA LEU A 85 8.20 -17.51 12.53
C LEU A 85 8.80 -18.76 13.18
N VAL A 86 9.62 -19.53 12.45
CA VAL A 86 10.17 -20.81 12.94
C VAL A 86 11.12 -20.59 14.12
N ASN A 87 12.06 -19.63 14.02
CA ASN A 87 12.93 -19.24 15.13
C ASN A 87 13.50 -17.81 14.95
N LYS A 88 14.10 -17.27 16.02
CA LYS A 88 14.66 -15.90 16.01
C LYS A 88 15.83 -15.72 15.04
N ALA A 89 16.71 -16.71 14.89
CA ALA A 89 17.86 -16.60 13.99
C ALA A 89 17.39 -16.50 12.53
N ILE A 90 16.47 -17.38 12.11
CA ILE A 90 15.79 -17.36 10.81
C ILE A 90 15.08 -16.03 10.60
N TYR A 91 14.38 -15.51 11.61
CA TYR A 91 13.75 -14.21 11.54
C TYR A 91 14.76 -13.09 11.22
N PHE A 92 15.90 -13.06 11.91
CA PHE A 92 16.93 -12.02 11.72
C PHE A 92 17.67 -12.15 10.38
N GLU A 93 17.98 -13.37 9.96
CA GLU A 93 18.68 -13.66 8.70
C GLU A 93 17.77 -13.45 7.47
N GLY A 94 16.54 -13.93 7.51
CA GLY A 94 15.64 -13.93 6.35
C GLY A 94 14.85 -12.64 6.13
N ARG A 95 14.64 -11.82 7.18
CA ARG A 95 13.84 -10.59 7.03
C ARG A 95 14.35 -9.61 5.98
N PRO A 96 15.66 -9.31 5.81
CA PRO A 96 16.08 -8.35 4.78
C PRO A 96 15.73 -8.87 3.38
N ILE A 97 15.86 -10.18 3.16
CA ILE A 97 15.53 -10.85 1.91
C ILE A 97 14.04 -10.72 1.59
N LEU A 98 13.15 -10.86 2.60
CA LEU A 98 11.71 -10.64 2.40
C LEU A 98 11.38 -9.21 1.96
N TYR A 99 12.06 -8.20 2.51
CA TYR A 99 11.78 -6.79 2.18
C TYR A 99 12.48 -6.32 0.89
N GLU A 100 13.29 -7.16 0.25
CA GLU A 100 13.85 -6.90 -1.08
C GLU A 100 12.86 -7.19 -2.23
N ASN A 101 11.71 -7.80 -1.94
CA ASN A 101 10.64 -7.97 -2.93
C ASN A 101 10.00 -6.63 -3.33
N LYS A 102 9.32 -6.64 -4.47
CA LYS A 102 8.47 -5.54 -4.93
C LYS A 102 7.12 -5.65 -4.22
N PHE A 103 6.66 -4.58 -3.58
CA PHE A 103 5.39 -4.58 -2.86
C PHE A 103 4.33 -3.82 -3.64
N TYR A 104 3.17 -4.45 -3.85
CA TYR A 104 2.00 -3.81 -4.43
C TYR A 104 0.97 -3.53 -3.32
N PHE A 105 0.47 -2.30 -3.26
CA PHE A 105 -0.54 -1.89 -2.30
C PHE A 105 -1.81 -1.43 -3.01
N ALA A 106 -2.92 -2.08 -2.71
CA ALA A 106 -4.24 -1.77 -3.28
C ALA A 106 -4.89 -0.46 -2.74
N GLY A 107 -4.15 0.36 -1.99
CA GLY A 107 -4.71 1.58 -1.39
C GLY A 107 -3.80 2.25 -0.34
N PRO A 108 -4.00 3.57 -0.09
CA PRO A 108 -3.17 4.38 0.81
C PRO A 108 -3.33 3.91 2.25
N ASN A 109 -4.52 3.46 2.64
CA ASN A 109 -4.78 2.88 3.95
C ASN A 109 -3.94 1.60 4.19
N THR A 110 -3.77 0.76 3.17
CA THR A 110 -2.96 -0.46 3.23
C THR A 110 -1.48 -0.10 3.36
N LEU A 111 -1.00 0.82 2.53
CA LEU A 111 0.38 1.33 2.56
C LEU A 111 0.69 1.96 3.93
N PHE A 112 -0.16 2.87 4.40
CA PHE A 112 -0.04 3.52 5.70
C PHE A 112 0.00 2.50 6.84
N THR A 113 -0.96 1.56 6.88
CA THR A 113 -1.06 0.56 7.96
C THR A 113 0.18 -0.35 7.96
N PHE A 114 0.64 -0.74 6.79
CA PHE A 114 1.85 -1.56 6.63
C PHE A 114 3.08 -0.81 7.14
N LEU A 115 3.39 0.35 6.57
CA LEU A 115 4.61 1.10 6.87
C LEU A 115 4.62 1.60 8.33
N SER A 116 3.48 2.02 8.87
CA SER A 116 3.37 2.44 10.26
C SER A 116 3.64 1.32 11.27
N SER A 117 3.48 0.06 10.85
CA SER A 117 3.81 -1.10 11.68
C SER A 117 5.30 -1.47 11.66
N LEU A 118 6.07 -0.90 10.74
CA LEU A 118 7.49 -1.22 10.55
C LEU A 118 8.39 -0.29 11.36
N SER A 119 9.45 -0.86 11.93
CA SER A 119 10.55 -0.08 12.51
C SER A 119 11.33 0.66 11.42
N PRO A 120 12.03 1.76 11.73
CA PRO A 120 12.86 2.47 10.75
C PRO A 120 13.88 1.57 10.03
N THR A 121 14.47 0.60 10.74
CA THR A 121 15.40 -0.37 10.15
C THR A 121 14.74 -1.28 9.11
N PHE A 122 13.45 -1.56 9.23
CA PHE A 122 12.75 -2.43 8.27
C PHE A 122 12.29 -1.63 7.06
N LYS A 123 11.85 -0.38 7.27
CA LYS A 123 11.54 0.55 6.18
C LYS A 123 12.75 0.75 5.27
N SER A 124 13.96 0.84 5.83
CA SER A 124 15.17 1.00 5.03
C SER A 124 15.55 -0.22 4.18
N TRP A 125 14.87 -1.37 4.29
CA TRP A 125 15.11 -2.49 3.37
C TRP A 125 14.22 -2.47 2.14
N ILE A 126 13.10 -1.73 2.18
CA ILE A 126 12.17 -1.63 1.08
C ILE A 126 12.81 -0.82 -0.05
N ARG A 127 12.72 -1.35 -1.27
CA ARG A 127 13.32 -0.75 -2.48
C ARG A 127 12.28 -0.38 -3.54
N ASP A 128 11.21 -1.15 -3.64
CA ASP A 128 10.26 -1.06 -4.75
C ASP A 128 8.84 -1.11 -4.19
N ILE A 129 8.10 -0.03 -4.40
CA ILE A 129 6.70 0.09 -4.01
C ILE A 129 5.89 0.42 -5.26
N THR A 130 4.84 -0.35 -5.47
CA THR A 130 3.78 -0.05 -6.41
C THR A 130 2.54 0.30 -5.61
N PHE A 131 2.02 1.49 -5.86
CA PHE A 131 0.84 2.01 -5.21
C PHE A 131 -0.23 2.24 -6.27
N ASP A 132 -1.34 1.55 -6.11
CA ASP A 132 -2.45 1.63 -7.05
C ASP A 132 -3.59 2.48 -6.49
N PHE A 133 -4.03 3.42 -7.31
CA PHE A 133 -5.22 4.23 -7.09
C PHE A 133 -6.43 3.65 -7.83
N GLU A 134 -6.28 2.48 -8.46
CA GLU A 134 -7.36 1.67 -9.03
C GLU A 134 -8.59 1.79 -8.15
N ASN A 135 -9.65 2.31 -8.77
CA ASN A 135 -11.03 2.24 -8.37
C ASN A 135 -11.19 1.60 -6.97
N PRO A 136 -10.91 2.32 -5.84
CA PRO A 136 -11.37 1.88 -4.53
C PRO A 136 -12.78 1.39 -4.79
N PRO A 137 -13.16 0.18 -4.32
CA PRO A 137 -14.37 -0.53 -4.74
C PRO A 137 -15.69 0.23 -4.46
N PHE A 138 -15.59 1.53 -4.18
CA PHE A 138 -16.53 2.49 -3.71
C PHE A 138 -16.66 3.78 -4.56
N TRP A 139 -15.95 4.03 -5.67
CA TRP A 139 -16.33 5.19 -6.53
C TRP A 139 -17.75 5.03 -7.10
N ASN A 140 -18.22 3.78 -7.25
CA ASN A 140 -19.62 3.46 -7.53
C ASN A 140 -20.50 3.28 -6.28
N ALA A 141 -19.94 3.38 -5.06
CA ALA A 141 -20.65 3.15 -3.81
C ALA A 141 -20.87 4.45 -3.04
N ARG A 142 -21.78 5.29 -3.54
CA ARG A 142 -22.30 6.50 -2.89
C ARG A 142 -21.22 7.57 -2.63
N LYS A 143 -21.49 8.81 -3.09
CA LYS A 143 -20.67 10.02 -2.87
C LYS A 143 -20.16 10.16 -1.42
N ASP A 144 -20.87 9.60 -0.45
CA ASP A 144 -20.55 9.63 0.98
C ASP A 144 -19.20 8.99 1.37
N PHE A 145 -18.59 8.13 0.54
CA PHE A 145 -17.34 7.39 0.88
C PHE A 145 -16.07 7.87 0.17
N GLU A 146 -16.14 8.76 -0.83
CA GLU A 146 -14.96 9.26 -1.56
C GLU A 146 -13.97 9.97 -0.63
N TYR A 147 -14.47 10.68 0.38
CA TYR A 147 -13.65 11.46 1.30
C TYR A 147 -12.76 10.61 2.21
N GLU A 148 -13.19 9.42 2.63
CA GLU A 148 -12.41 8.58 3.54
C GLU A 148 -11.10 8.11 2.91
N TYR A 149 -11.06 7.92 1.60
CA TYR A 149 -9.88 7.44 0.89
C TYR A 149 -8.75 8.49 0.86
N LEU A 150 -9.10 9.73 0.51
CA LEU A 150 -8.16 10.85 0.45
C LEU A 150 -7.57 11.18 1.82
N HIS A 151 -8.32 10.96 2.91
CA HIS A 151 -7.81 11.16 4.27
C HIS A 151 -6.61 10.28 4.62
N TYR A 152 -6.38 9.17 3.91
CA TYR A 152 -5.22 8.32 4.11
C TYR A 152 -4.03 8.66 3.22
N LEU A 153 -4.17 9.54 2.23
CA LEU A 153 -3.11 9.85 1.29
C LEU A 153 -1.92 10.52 1.99
N ARG A 154 -2.17 11.61 2.72
CA ARG A 154 -1.14 12.29 3.53
C ARG A 154 -0.48 11.37 4.56
N PRO A 155 -1.22 10.59 5.38
CA PRO A 155 -0.62 9.60 6.26
C PRO A 155 0.24 8.56 5.52
N ALA A 156 -0.20 8.07 4.36
CA ALA A 156 0.53 7.08 3.59
C ALA A 156 1.87 7.62 3.09
N PHE A 157 1.87 8.83 2.50
CA PHE A 157 3.11 9.51 2.09
C PHE A 157 4.01 9.83 3.28
N THR A 158 3.44 10.34 4.37
CA THR A 158 4.21 10.55 5.61
C THR A 158 4.84 9.26 6.12
N ALA A 159 4.18 8.11 5.96
CA ALA A 159 4.71 6.81 6.38
C ALA A 159 5.84 6.29 5.49
N LEU A 160 6.00 6.79 4.26
CA LEU A 160 7.19 6.55 3.43
C LEU A 160 8.44 7.21 4.00
N ILE A 161 8.31 8.21 4.89
CA ILE A 161 9.46 8.75 5.61
C ILE A 161 10.14 7.60 6.40
N GLY A 162 11.43 7.41 6.10
CA GLY A 162 12.26 6.33 6.64
C GLY A 162 12.53 5.17 5.66
N THR A 163 11.90 5.12 4.49
CA THR A 163 12.28 4.19 3.42
C THR A 163 13.51 4.70 2.66
N THR A 164 14.64 4.85 3.35
CA THR A 164 15.83 5.55 2.81
C THR A 164 16.48 4.88 1.60
N ASN A 165 16.22 3.58 1.40
CA ASN A 165 16.73 2.80 0.27
C ASN A 165 15.66 2.54 -0.80
N LEU A 166 14.54 3.26 -0.75
CA LEU A 166 13.56 3.23 -1.84
C LEU A 166 14.26 3.65 -3.13
N LYS A 167 14.02 2.90 -4.20
CA LYS A 167 14.56 3.09 -5.55
C LYS A 167 13.46 3.46 -6.54
N HIS A 168 12.32 2.77 -6.45
CA HIS A 168 11.19 2.98 -7.35
C HIS A 168 9.89 3.10 -6.54
N LEU A 169 9.12 4.13 -6.86
CA LEU A 169 7.74 4.31 -6.44
C LEU A 169 6.88 4.41 -7.71
N HIS A 170 6.14 3.35 -8.01
CA HIS A 170 5.20 3.32 -9.12
C HIS A 170 3.82 3.75 -8.61
N LEU A 171 3.25 4.77 -9.24
CA LEU A 171 1.92 5.30 -8.97
C LEU A 171 1.03 4.96 -10.16
N HIS A 172 0.04 4.09 -9.95
CA HIS A 172 -0.95 3.75 -10.97
C HIS A 172 -2.23 4.53 -10.73
N PHE A 173 -2.60 5.39 -11.67
CA PHE A 173 -3.85 6.12 -11.63
C PHE A 173 -4.85 5.51 -12.62
N ASP A 174 -6.12 5.54 -12.26
CA ASP A 174 -7.21 5.18 -13.16
C ASP A 174 -7.46 6.33 -14.14
N ALA A 175 -7.47 6.05 -15.44
CA ALA A 175 -7.71 7.09 -16.46
C ALA A 175 -9.11 7.69 -16.33
N GLU A 176 -10.12 6.91 -15.92
CA GLU A 176 -11.50 7.38 -15.74
C GLU A 176 -11.61 8.41 -14.60
N SER A 177 -10.81 8.23 -13.54
CA SER A 177 -10.77 9.18 -12.42
C SER A 177 -10.20 10.55 -12.81
N TYR A 178 -9.66 10.67 -14.02
CA TYR A 178 -8.97 11.84 -14.55
C TYR A 178 -9.67 12.42 -15.78
N GLU A 179 -11.01 12.49 -15.80
CA GLU A 179 -11.67 13.42 -16.73
C GLU A 179 -11.51 14.84 -16.18
N PRO A 180 -10.58 15.66 -16.73
CA PRO A 180 -10.43 17.03 -16.27
C PRO A 180 -11.78 17.72 -16.50
N TYR A 181 -12.32 18.36 -15.45
CA TYR A 181 -13.53 19.15 -15.59
C TYR A 181 -13.30 20.20 -16.69
N THR A 182 -13.86 19.96 -17.88
CA THR A 182 -13.64 20.80 -19.05
C THR A 182 -14.39 22.12 -18.95
N GLY A 183 -15.33 22.24 -18.00
CA GLY A 183 -16.17 23.42 -17.82
C GLY A 183 -17.16 23.64 -18.98
N GLU A 184 -17.18 22.77 -19.99
CA GLU A 184 -17.98 22.96 -21.22
C GLU A 184 -19.43 22.47 -21.08
N GLU A 185 -19.77 21.66 -20.06
CA GLU A 185 -21.13 21.13 -19.88
C GLU A 185 -22.06 22.04 -19.05
N ALA A 186 -21.53 23.09 -18.40
CA ALA A 186 -22.33 23.98 -17.55
C ALA A 186 -23.26 24.94 -18.33
N ASP A 187 -23.14 25.02 -19.66
CA ASP A 187 -23.84 26.03 -20.48
C ASP A 187 -24.98 25.45 -21.35
N SER A 188 -25.41 24.21 -21.10
CA SER A 188 -26.53 23.57 -21.83
C SER A 188 -27.84 23.51 -21.04
N CYS A 189 -28.14 24.54 -20.24
CA CYS A 189 -29.52 24.79 -19.81
C CYS A 189 -30.25 25.46 -20.98
N THR A 190 -30.92 24.66 -21.81
CA THR A 190 -31.83 25.17 -22.84
C THR A 190 -32.93 26.00 -22.16
N GLU A 191 -33.00 27.28 -22.48
CA GLU A 191 -33.93 28.30 -21.95
C GLU A 191 -35.43 28.02 -22.23
N GLU A 192 -35.81 26.84 -22.70
CA GLU A 192 -37.19 26.48 -22.99
C GLU A 192 -37.78 25.66 -21.85
N GLU A 193 -38.24 26.29 -20.76
CA GLU A 193 -39.46 25.98 -19.98
C GLU A 193 -39.56 26.98 -18.79
N ALA A 194 -39.63 28.27 -19.11
CA ALA A 194 -40.03 29.30 -18.16
C ALA A 194 -41.56 29.25 -18.00
N ASP A 195 -42.05 28.67 -16.89
CA ASP A 195 -43.31 29.02 -16.19
C ASP A 195 -43.70 27.98 -15.11
N SER A 196 -42.77 27.56 -14.25
CA SER A 196 -43.14 26.82 -13.03
C SER A 196 -42.48 27.41 -11.81
N ASP A 197 -43.30 27.69 -10.78
CA ASP A 197 -42.93 28.25 -9.48
C ASP A 197 -41.73 27.50 -8.88
N MET A 198 -40.54 28.03 -9.10
CA MET A 198 -39.27 27.46 -8.67
C MET A 198 -39.01 27.97 -7.26
N GLU A 199 -39.21 27.10 -6.26
CA GLU A 199 -38.71 27.33 -4.90
C GLU A 199 -37.19 27.55 -5.02
N GLU A 200 -36.68 28.63 -4.42
CA GLU A 200 -35.25 28.95 -4.34
C GLU A 200 -34.52 27.80 -3.63
N GLU A 201 -34.16 26.74 -4.38
CA GLU A 201 -33.18 25.76 -3.92
C GLU A 201 -31.83 26.47 -3.88
N ASP A 202 -31.30 26.60 -2.66
CA ASP A 202 -30.09 27.32 -2.29
C ASP A 202 -28.90 26.79 -3.11
N ASP A 203 -28.50 27.51 -4.17
CA ASP A 203 -27.37 27.24 -5.07
C ASP A 203 -25.98 27.25 -4.36
N SER A 204 -25.92 27.16 -3.03
CA SER A 204 -24.69 27.26 -2.24
C SER A 204 -23.80 26.01 -2.29
N ASP A 205 -24.28 24.91 -2.87
CA ASP A 205 -23.54 23.65 -2.95
C ASP A 205 -22.75 23.51 -4.27
N MET A 206 -22.17 24.61 -4.76
CA MET A 206 -21.13 24.56 -5.79
C MET A 206 -19.85 23.96 -5.16
N GLU A 207 -19.87 22.64 -5.01
CA GLU A 207 -18.80 21.80 -4.49
C GLU A 207 -17.59 21.93 -5.43
N TYR A 208 -16.63 22.78 -5.04
CA TYR A 208 -15.35 22.90 -5.74
C TYR A 208 -14.70 21.51 -5.81
N LYS A 209 -14.74 20.87 -6.98
CA LYS A 209 -13.92 19.70 -7.26
C LYS A 209 -12.47 20.13 -7.20
N GLU A 210 -11.81 19.89 -6.07
CA GLU A 210 -10.37 20.08 -5.94
C GLU A 210 -9.68 19.29 -7.05
N ASP A 211 -8.83 19.96 -7.83
CA ASP A 211 -8.04 19.35 -8.88
C ASP A 211 -7.14 18.27 -8.26
N PHE A 212 -7.42 17.00 -8.53
CA PHE A 212 -6.78 15.86 -7.88
C PHE A 212 -5.23 15.92 -7.85
N PRO A 213 -4.51 16.31 -8.92
CA PRO A 213 -3.07 16.55 -8.87
C PRO A 213 -2.69 17.50 -7.74
N SER A 214 -3.37 18.64 -7.61
CA SER A 214 -3.09 19.63 -6.58
C SER A 214 -3.24 19.04 -5.19
N LYS A 215 -4.30 18.24 -4.97
CA LYS A 215 -4.52 17.54 -3.70
C LYS A 215 -3.45 16.50 -3.42
N PHE A 216 -3.09 15.72 -4.43
CA PHE A 216 -2.03 14.73 -4.35
C PHE A 216 -0.71 15.38 -3.91
N TYR A 217 -0.32 16.51 -4.52
CA TYR A 217 0.91 17.21 -4.12
C TYR A 217 0.83 17.78 -2.72
N GLU A 218 -0.30 18.39 -2.34
CA GLU A 218 -0.53 18.90 -0.99
C GLU A 218 -0.26 17.80 0.06
N ASP A 219 -0.74 16.59 -0.21
CA ASP A 219 -0.62 15.45 0.70
C ASP A 219 0.73 14.73 0.63
N ALA A 220 1.40 14.75 -0.53
CA ALA A 220 2.70 14.15 -0.73
C ALA A 220 3.87 15.09 -0.35
N TYR A 221 3.62 16.40 -0.20
CA TYR A 221 4.64 17.44 -0.09
C TYR A 221 5.75 17.14 0.93
N LEU A 222 5.39 16.81 2.17
CA LEU A 222 6.38 16.54 3.23
C LEU A 222 7.29 15.35 2.90
N TRP A 223 6.74 14.33 2.23
CA TRP A 223 7.53 13.18 1.79
C TRP A 223 8.42 13.55 0.60
N LEU A 224 7.92 14.35 -0.34
CA LEU A 224 8.71 14.83 -1.48
C LEU A 224 9.90 15.68 -1.03
N GLU A 225 9.73 16.58 -0.08
CA GLU A 225 10.85 17.36 0.49
C GLU A 225 11.91 16.47 1.13
N GLU A 226 11.47 15.48 1.91
CA GLU A 226 12.35 14.51 2.56
C GLU A 226 13.05 13.62 1.53
N LEU A 227 12.37 13.25 0.43
CA LEU A 227 12.95 12.48 -0.67
C LEU A 227 14.04 13.30 -1.37
N VAL A 228 13.78 14.58 -1.69
CA VAL A 228 14.79 15.49 -2.26
C VAL A 228 16.00 15.60 -1.34
N ARG A 229 15.76 15.77 -0.03
CA ARG A 229 16.84 15.83 0.98
C ARG A 229 17.68 14.55 1.00
N GLN A 230 17.05 13.38 0.86
CA GLN A 230 17.73 12.08 0.85
C GLN A 230 18.51 11.81 -0.45
N LYS A 231 17.98 12.24 -1.59
CA LYS A 231 18.58 11.99 -2.91
C LYS A 231 19.55 13.07 -3.35
N GLY A 232 19.52 14.22 -2.69
CA GLY A 232 20.45 15.34 -2.87
C GLY A 232 20.05 16.32 -3.97
N SER A 233 19.10 15.96 -4.84
CA SER A 233 18.53 16.86 -5.84
C SER A 233 17.08 16.52 -6.17
N LYS A 234 16.38 17.48 -6.77
CA LYS A 234 14.98 17.36 -7.22
C LYS A 234 14.87 16.38 -8.39
N GLU A 235 15.84 16.42 -9.31
CA GLU A 235 15.90 15.55 -10.49
C GLU A 235 16.08 14.07 -10.12
N GLU A 236 16.94 13.77 -9.15
CA GLU A 236 17.12 12.40 -8.66
C GLU A 236 15.89 11.89 -7.90
N ALA A 237 15.15 12.77 -7.21
CA ALA A 237 13.89 12.41 -6.58
C ALA A 237 12.81 12.08 -7.63
N VAL A 238 12.68 12.90 -8.68
CA VAL A 238 11.71 12.68 -9.78
C VAL A 238 11.97 11.35 -10.49
N LYS A 239 13.23 11.00 -10.76
CA LYS A 239 13.59 9.71 -11.42
C LYS A 239 13.14 8.46 -10.67
N MET A 240 12.79 8.58 -9.39
CA MET A 240 12.29 7.46 -8.60
C MET A 240 10.79 7.29 -8.67
N ILE A 241 10.06 8.29 -9.15
CA ILE A 241 8.60 8.32 -9.16
C ILE A 241 8.13 8.04 -10.58
N ASP A 242 7.58 6.85 -10.79
CA ASP A 242 7.00 6.46 -12.06
C ASP A 242 5.49 6.61 -11.97
N ILE A 243 4.92 7.49 -12.80
CA ILE A 243 3.47 7.70 -12.89
C ILE A 243 2.97 6.99 -14.14
N SER A 244 1.91 6.20 -13.99
CA SER A 244 1.25 5.51 -15.11
C SER A 244 -0.26 5.59 -15.00
N LEU A 245 -0.93 5.57 -16.15
CA LEU A 245 -2.38 5.56 -16.24
C LEU A 245 -2.83 4.19 -16.76
N ARG A 246 -3.84 3.61 -16.11
CA ARG A 246 -4.48 2.40 -16.59
C ARG A 246 -5.75 2.77 -17.37
N PRO A 247 -5.84 2.43 -18.67
CA PRO A 247 -7.07 2.54 -19.45
C PRO A 247 -8.03 1.36 -19.15
N GLU A 248 -9.31 1.58 -19.43
CA GLU A 248 -10.43 0.65 -19.25
C GLU A 248 -10.17 -0.80 -19.71
N GLU A 249 -9.47 -0.98 -20.84
CA GLU A 249 -9.30 -2.30 -21.46
C GLU A 249 -8.12 -3.13 -20.91
N GLY A 250 -7.58 -2.77 -19.74
CA GLY A 250 -6.57 -3.55 -19.02
C GLY A 250 -5.15 -3.49 -19.63
N SER A 251 -4.91 -2.66 -20.64
CA SER A 251 -3.57 -2.43 -21.19
C SER A 251 -2.87 -1.28 -20.44
N ILE A 252 -1.93 -1.57 -19.53
CA ILE A 252 -1.21 -0.51 -18.79
C ILE A 252 -0.43 0.38 -19.79
N ILE A 253 -0.74 1.67 -19.84
CA ILE A 253 0.03 2.66 -20.61
C ILE A 253 1.13 3.17 -19.69
N THR A 254 2.34 2.61 -19.85
CA THR A 254 3.53 3.08 -19.12
C THR A 254 4.27 4.14 -19.94
N GLY A 255 4.70 5.23 -19.30
CA GLY A 255 5.58 6.24 -19.90
C GLY A 255 4.90 7.59 -20.14
N THR A 256 5.68 8.56 -20.62
CA THR A 256 5.24 9.93 -20.96
C THR A 256 4.29 10.01 -22.16
N ASP A 257 3.96 8.89 -22.79
CA ASP A 257 3.27 8.84 -24.08
C ASP A 257 1.79 9.24 -24.02
N SER A 258 1.19 9.35 -22.83
CA SER A 258 -0.12 9.97 -22.68
C SER A 258 0.01 11.45 -22.27
N ARG A 259 -0.87 12.30 -22.81
CA ARG A 259 -0.94 13.72 -22.45
C ARG A 259 -1.15 13.90 -20.93
N SER A 260 -1.93 13.04 -20.31
CA SER A 260 -2.25 13.11 -18.87
C SER A 260 -1.07 12.70 -17.98
N THR A 261 -0.31 11.65 -18.32
CA THR A 261 0.95 11.32 -17.63
C THR A 261 1.98 12.44 -17.77
N SER A 262 2.04 13.09 -18.93
CA SER A 262 2.92 14.25 -19.14
C SER A 262 2.52 15.43 -18.26
N ILE A 263 1.22 15.74 -18.12
CA ILE A 263 0.75 16.83 -17.24
C ILE A 263 1.09 16.55 -15.77
N LEU A 264 0.87 15.32 -15.29
CA LEU A 264 1.23 14.93 -13.92
C LEU A 264 2.76 14.99 -13.71
N HIS A 265 3.54 14.56 -14.70
CA HIS A 265 4.99 14.66 -14.62
C HIS A 265 5.47 16.12 -14.67
N GLU A 266 4.93 16.95 -15.56
CA GLU A 266 5.23 18.38 -15.66
C GLU A 266 4.89 19.11 -14.36
N ARG A 267 3.72 18.86 -13.78
CA ARG A 267 3.34 19.44 -12.48
C ARG A 267 4.23 18.94 -11.34
N LEU A 268 4.64 17.67 -11.36
CA LEU A 268 5.58 17.13 -10.38
C LEU A 268 6.92 17.88 -10.48
N VAL A 269 7.39 18.13 -11.70
CA VAL A 269 8.62 18.88 -11.96
C VAL A 269 8.46 20.35 -11.58
N GLU A 270 7.35 21.01 -11.94
CA GLU A 270 7.06 22.40 -11.61
C GLU A 270 7.01 22.61 -10.10
N TYR A 271 6.28 21.75 -9.40
CA TYR A 271 6.16 21.82 -7.95
C TYR A 271 7.49 21.55 -7.24
N LEU A 272 8.30 20.66 -7.81
CA LEU A 272 9.63 20.41 -7.33
C LEU A 272 10.66 21.43 -7.84
N SER A 273 10.34 22.47 -8.61
CA SER A 273 11.33 23.46 -9.11
C SER A 273 11.42 24.68 -8.20
#